data_AF-A0A918JKZ1-F1
#
_entry.id   AF-A0A918JKZ1-F1
#
_cell.length_a   1.000
_cell.length_b   1.000
_cell.length_c   1.000
_cell.angle_alpha   90.00
_cell.angle_beta   90.00
_cell.angle_gamma   90.00
#
_symmetry.space_group_name_H-M   'P 1'
#
loop_
_entity.id
_entity.type
_entity.pdbx_description
1 polymer ?
#
loop_
_entity_poly.entity_id
_entity_poly.type
_entity_poly.pdbx_seq_one_letter_code
_entity_poly.pdbx_strand_id
1 'polypeptide(L)'
;MNWVEKYRDFDSPRKRVSYFRSHVVNLHRESWAFSGGIDPAILAEIEESFKHGNFVACVLLCQLVVEHSLAHSFVLTEQEAIATKGFAKLIAAAAEHSVIDSDLADQLTSLRKMRNPYVHPKFGEGSGTYIRRVLDTKMDYNELPVADGIEAIRILGNFINQR
;
A
#
# COMPACT_ATOMS: atom_id res chain seq x y z
N MET A 1 12.18 1.62 -23.99
CA MET A 1 12.31 0.39 -23.18
C MET A 1 10.90 -0.12 -22.96
N ASN A 2 10.55 -1.33 -23.40
CA ASN A 2 9.15 -1.80 -23.35
C ASN A 2 8.81 -2.20 -21.90
N TRP A 3 8.23 -1.30 -21.11
CA TRP A 3 7.85 -1.60 -19.72
C TRP A 3 6.91 -2.81 -19.62
N VAL A 4 6.21 -3.17 -20.71
CA VAL A 4 5.43 -4.43 -20.80
C VAL A 4 6.32 -5.66 -20.59
N GLU A 5 7.55 -5.67 -21.10
CA GLU A 5 8.50 -6.76 -20.87
C GLU A 5 9.02 -6.75 -19.42
N LYS A 6 9.24 -5.57 -18.84
CA LYS A 6 9.68 -5.40 -17.45
C LYS A 6 8.65 -5.96 -16.46
N TYR A 7 7.36 -5.79 -16.73
CA TYR A 7 6.28 -6.31 -15.88
C TYR A 7 5.62 -7.58 -16.45
N ARG A 8 6.35 -8.36 -17.24
CA ARG A 8 5.85 -9.64 -17.80
C ARG A 8 5.38 -10.61 -16.71
N ASP A 9 5.92 -10.53 -15.50
CA ASP A 9 5.51 -11.39 -14.40
C ASP A 9 4.15 -10.96 -13.81
N PHE A 10 3.59 -9.85 -14.30
CA PHE A 10 2.29 -9.31 -13.94
C PHE A 10 1.40 -9.11 -15.17
N ASP A 11 1.74 -9.66 -16.34
CA ASP A 11 1.03 -9.47 -17.61
C ASP A 11 -0.35 -10.15 -17.66
N SER A 12 -0.62 -11.08 -16.75
CA SER A 12 -1.82 -11.91 -16.77
C SER A 12 -2.48 -11.99 -15.40
N PRO A 13 -3.82 -12.09 -15.34
CA PRO A 13 -4.56 -12.20 -14.09
C PRO A 13 -4.04 -13.33 -13.19
N ARG A 14 -3.69 -14.48 -13.79
CA ARG A 14 -3.17 -15.65 -13.05
C ARG A 14 -1.85 -15.35 -12.34
N LYS A 15 -0.89 -14.70 -13.01
CA LYS A 15 0.41 -14.37 -12.39
C LYS A 15 0.22 -13.33 -11.29
N ARG A 16 -0.64 -12.33 -11.50
CA ARG A 16 -0.98 -11.32 -10.48
C ARG A 16 -1.59 -11.94 -9.22
N VAL A 17 -2.56 -12.85 -9.37
CA VAL A 17 -3.14 -13.58 -8.23
C VAL A 17 -2.09 -14.43 -7.52
N SER A 18 -1.23 -15.13 -8.27
CA SER A 18 -0.13 -15.92 -7.68
C SER A 18 0.85 -15.05 -6.88
N TYR A 19 1.17 -13.87 -7.39
CA TYR A 19 1.99 -12.89 -6.68
C TYR A 19 1.30 -12.40 -5.40
N PHE A 20 0.03 -11.96 -5.50
CA PHE A 20 -0.73 -11.47 -4.35
C PHE A 20 -0.79 -12.52 -3.23
N ARG A 21 -1.16 -13.76 -3.55
CA ARG A 21 -1.29 -14.83 -2.54
C ARG A 21 0.05 -15.27 -1.97
N SER A 22 1.15 -15.17 -2.71
CA SER A 22 2.48 -15.48 -2.13
C SER A 22 3.02 -14.38 -1.22
N HIS A 23 2.53 -13.14 -1.34
CA HIS A 23 3.05 -11.98 -0.60
C HIS A 23 2.12 -11.50 0.52
N VAL A 24 0.81 -11.46 0.28
CA VAL A 24 -0.19 -10.85 1.18
C VAL A 24 -0.91 -11.91 2.03
N VAL A 25 -1.22 -13.07 1.45
CA VAL A 25 -1.98 -14.14 2.12
C VAL A 25 -1.08 -15.35 2.30
N ASN A 26 -0.21 -15.33 3.30
CA ASN A 26 0.62 -16.48 3.60
C ASN A 26 -0.19 -17.59 4.28
N LEU A 27 -0.63 -18.59 3.51
CA LEU A 27 -1.39 -19.76 3.99
C LEU A 27 -0.64 -20.61 5.04
N HIS A 28 0.67 -20.37 5.25
CA HIS A 28 1.49 -21.17 6.16
C HIS A 28 1.73 -20.54 7.54
N ARG A 29 1.23 -19.32 7.79
CA ARG A 29 1.24 -18.68 9.10
C ARG A 29 -0.19 -18.47 9.58
N GLU A 30 -0.65 -19.45 10.36
CA GLU A 30 -1.70 -19.45 11.38
C GLU A 30 -2.80 -18.37 11.37
N SER A 31 -4.05 -18.85 11.46
CA SER A 31 -5.19 -18.22 12.13
C SER A 31 -5.27 -16.70 12.03
N TRP A 32 -5.88 -16.21 10.93
CA TRP A 32 -6.38 -14.84 10.85
C TRP A 32 -7.51 -14.65 11.87
N ALA A 33 -7.15 -14.46 13.13
CA ALA A 33 -8.03 -13.99 14.17
C ALA A 33 -8.28 -12.52 13.86
N PHE A 34 -9.44 -12.22 13.26
CA PHE A 34 -10.44 -11.21 13.65
C PHE A 34 -10.01 -10.03 14.58
N SER A 35 -8.78 -9.54 14.54
CA SER A 35 -8.29 -8.47 15.40
C SER A 35 -8.44 -7.13 14.69
N GLY A 36 -9.69 -6.68 14.54
CA GLY A 36 -10.11 -5.27 14.47
C GLY A 36 -9.49 -4.29 13.45
N GLY A 37 -8.49 -4.69 12.66
CA GLY A 37 -7.69 -3.79 11.81
C GLY A 37 -7.66 -4.14 10.32
N ILE A 38 -7.91 -5.41 9.95
CA ILE A 38 -7.90 -5.87 8.56
C ILE A 38 -9.19 -6.64 8.27
N ASP A 39 -10.04 -6.07 7.41
CA ASP A 39 -11.29 -6.70 6.96
C ASP A 39 -10.98 -7.67 5.78
N PRO A 40 -11.34 -8.97 5.87
CA PRO A 40 -11.19 -9.92 4.78
C PRO A 40 -11.87 -9.48 3.46
N ALA A 41 -12.97 -8.73 3.54
CA ALA A 41 -13.64 -8.20 2.36
C ALA A 41 -12.74 -7.21 1.60
N ILE A 42 -12.00 -6.35 2.33
CA ILE A 42 -11.07 -5.39 1.72
C ILE A 42 -9.90 -6.14 1.06
N LEU A 43 -9.39 -7.21 1.66
CA LEU A 43 -8.34 -8.02 1.02
C LEU A 43 -8.83 -8.69 -0.27
N ALA A 44 -10.07 -9.17 -0.30
CA ALA A 44 -10.68 -9.70 -1.51
C ALA A 44 -10.83 -8.61 -2.60
N GLU A 45 -11.20 -7.38 -2.22
CA GLU A 45 -11.24 -6.24 -3.15
C GLU A 45 -9.87 -5.87 -3.70
N ILE A 46 -8.81 -5.95 -2.89
CA ILE A 46 -7.43 -5.72 -3.33
C ILE A 46 -7.00 -6.82 -4.30
N GLU A 47 -7.24 -8.10 -3.97
CA GLU A 47 -6.90 -9.22 -4.84
C GLU A 47 -7.60 -9.09 -6.19
N GLU A 48 -8.90 -8.80 -6.20
CA GLU A 48 -9.69 -8.69 -7.42
C GLU A 48 -9.26 -7.48 -8.26
N SER A 49 -8.94 -6.36 -7.60
CA SER A 49 -8.38 -5.17 -8.26
C SER A 49 -7.03 -5.48 -8.91
N PHE A 50 -6.14 -6.16 -8.19
CA PHE A 50 -4.81 -6.50 -8.70
C PHE A 50 -4.90 -7.51 -9.84
N LYS A 51 -5.75 -8.54 -9.71
CA LYS A 51 -6.06 -9.51 -10.76
C LYS A 51 -6.49 -8.83 -12.05
N HIS A 52 -7.31 -7.77 -11.99
CA HIS A 52 -7.79 -7.04 -13.16
C HIS A 52 -6.86 -5.92 -13.65
N GLY A 53 -5.76 -5.65 -12.96
CA GLY A 53 -4.85 -4.56 -13.32
C GLY A 53 -5.37 -3.17 -12.95
N ASN A 54 -6.30 -3.09 -11.99
CA ASN A 54 -6.77 -1.83 -11.42
C ASN A 54 -5.75 -1.29 -10.43
N PHE A 55 -4.54 -0.95 -10.91
CA PHE A 55 -3.39 -0.69 -10.05
C PHE A 55 -3.55 0.55 -9.17
N VAL A 56 -4.22 1.60 -9.65
CA VAL A 56 -4.55 2.77 -8.80
C VAL A 56 -5.44 2.36 -7.64
N ALA A 57 -6.45 1.51 -7.89
CA ALA A 57 -7.29 0.98 -6.81
C ALA A 57 -6.47 0.17 -5.80
N CYS A 58 -5.48 -0.61 -6.26
CA CYS A 58 -4.57 -1.34 -5.38
C CYS A 58 -3.81 -0.38 -4.44
N VAL A 59 -3.27 0.73 -4.95
CA VAL A 59 -2.59 1.74 -4.12
C VAL A 59 -3.53 2.30 -3.05
N LEU A 60 -4.76 2.67 -3.43
CA LEU A 60 -5.73 3.26 -2.51
C LEU A 60 -6.19 2.27 -1.42
N LEU A 61 -6.55 1.05 -1.83
CA LEU A 61 -7.03 0.02 -0.91
C LEU A 61 -5.92 -0.50 0.01
N CYS A 62 -4.68 -0.67 -0.48
CA CYS A 62 -3.55 -1.00 0.40
C CYS A 62 -3.32 0.08 1.45
N GLN A 63 -3.40 1.36 1.06
CA GLN A 63 -3.28 2.46 2.02
C GLN A 63 -4.40 2.41 3.06
N LEU A 64 -5.64 2.16 2.65
CA LEU A 64 -6.79 2.04 3.56
C LEU A 64 -6.53 0.97 4.64
N VAL A 65 -6.11 -0.23 4.23
CA VAL A 65 -5.82 -1.34 5.15
C VAL A 65 -4.75 -0.95 6.16
N VAL A 66 -3.62 -0.41 5.69
CA VAL A 66 -2.51 -0.03 6.57
C VAL A 66 -2.94 1.10 7.51
N GLU A 67 -3.59 2.15 6.99
CA GLU A 67 -4.00 3.32 7.76
C GLU A 67 -4.97 2.93 8.88
N HIS A 68 -5.98 2.10 8.59
CA HIS A 68 -6.90 1.58 9.59
C HIS A 68 -6.19 0.67 10.59
N SER A 69 -5.28 -0.19 10.13
CA SER A 69 -4.52 -1.08 10.99
C SER A 69 -3.57 -0.36 11.95
N LEU A 70 -2.99 0.77 11.53
CA LEU A 70 -2.19 1.63 12.40
C LEU A 70 -3.08 2.40 13.38
N ALA A 71 -4.20 2.96 12.90
CA ALA A 71 -5.14 3.67 13.76
C ALA A 71 -5.68 2.77 14.89
N HIS A 72 -6.01 1.52 14.57
CA HIS A 72 -6.49 0.54 15.53
C HIS A 72 -5.49 0.24 16.65
N SER A 73 -4.18 0.34 16.39
CA SER A 73 -3.14 0.18 17.42
C SER A 73 -3.21 1.23 18.53
N PHE A 74 -3.93 2.34 18.33
CA PHE A 74 -4.10 3.41 19.32
C PHE A 74 -5.52 3.49 19.89
N VAL A 75 -6.48 2.73 19.34
CA VAL A 75 -7.86 2.69 19.85
C VAL A 75 -7.89 2.06 21.24
N LEU A 76 -8.68 2.62 22.17
CA LEU A 76 -8.75 2.19 23.58
C LEU A 76 -7.41 2.25 24.33
N THR A 77 -6.47 3.07 23.87
CA THR A 77 -5.21 3.39 24.58
C THR A 77 -5.26 4.81 25.12
N GLU A 78 -4.32 5.20 25.98
CA GLU A 78 -4.15 6.60 26.40
C GLU A 78 -3.83 7.54 25.22
N GLN A 79 -3.43 6.98 24.08
CA GLN A 79 -3.08 7.70 22.85
C GLN A 79 -4.21 7.71 21.80
N GLU A 80 -5.47 7.43 22.17
CA GLU A 80 -6.61 7.33 21.24
C GLU A 80 -6.78 8.55 20.32
N ALA A 81 -6.37 9.76 20.76
CA ALA A 81 -6.36 10.95 19.92
C ALA A 81 -5.51 10.82 18.63
N ILE A 82 -4.56 9.87 18.60
CA ILE A 82 -3.73 9.52 17.44
C ILE A 82 -4.52 8.74 16.39
N ALA A 83 -5.46 7.89 16.80
CA ALA A 83 -6.24 7.02 15.90
C ALA A 83 -7.05 7.79 14.84
N THR A 84 -7.37 9.07 15.11
CA THR A 84 -8.12 9.95 14.20
C THR A 84 -7.23 10.82 13.31
N LYS A 85 -5.91 10.66 13.38
CA LYS A 85 -4.98 11.46 12.59
C LYS A 85 -4.74 10.83 11.22
N GLY A 86 -4.38 11.66 10.24
CA GLY A 86 -4.08 11.17 8.89
C GLY A 86 -2.80 10.34 8.83
N PHE A 87 -2.69 9.52 7.79
CA PHE A 87 -1.66 8.49 7.62
C PHE A 87 -0.23 8.86 8.02
N ALA A 88 0.24 10.07 7.67
CA ALA A 88 1.60 10.51 8.03
C ALA A 88 1.85 10.54 9.54
N LYS A 89 0.85 10.99 10.32
CA LYS A 89 0.93 11.05 11.79
C LYS A 89 0.81 9.65 12.40
N LEU A 90 -0.01 8.79 11.80
CA LEU A 90 -0.12 7.39 12.21
C LEU A 90 1.19 6.62 12.03
N ILE A 91 1.88 6.81 10.90
CA ILE A 91 3.20 6.19 10.66
C ILE A 91 4.22 6.68 11.71
N ALA A 92 4.28 8.00 11.93
CA ALA A 92 5.22 8.59 12.89
C ALA A 92 4.97 8.07 14.32
N ALA A 93 3.72 8.05 14.77
CA ALA A 93 3.35 7.52 16.07
C ALA A 93 3.63 6.01 16.17
N ALA A 94 3.31 5.23 15.13
CA ALA A 94 3.56 3.80 15.13
C ALA A 94 5.06 3.48 15.25
N ALA A 95 5.92 4.25 14.59
CA ALA A 95 7.37 4.13 14.74
C ALA A 95 7.84 4.57 16.14
N GLU A 96 7.35 5.70 16.66
CA GLU A 96 7.69 6.21 18.00
C GLU A 96 7.32 5.20 19.11
N HIS A 97 6.16 4.56 18.99
CA HIS A 97 5.67 3.55 19.92
C HIS A 97 6.17 2.12 19.61
N SER A 98 7.11 1.95 18.68
CA SER A 98 7.66 0.64 18.28
C SER A 98 6.61 -0.39 17.81
N VAL A 99 5.48 0.08 17.29
CA VAL A 99 4.44 -0.76 16.64
C VAL A 99 4.92 -1.27 15.28
N ILE A 100 5.82 -0.53 14.65
CA ILE A 100 6.50 -0.88 13.40
C ILE A 100 7.98 -0.49 13.51
N ASP A 101 8.84 -1.18 12.75
CA ASP A 101 10.26 -0.80 12.63
C ASP A 101 10.48 0.38 11.66
N SER A 102 11.71 0.88 11.61
CA SER A 102 12.09 2.00 10.72
C SER A 102 11.93 1.66 9.24
N ASP A 103 12.24 0.42 8.86
CA ASP A 103 12.20 -0.02 7.46
C ASP A 103 10.76 -0.05 6.95
N LEU A 104 9.83 -0.53 7.78
CA LEU A 104 8.40 -0.50 7.50
C LEU A 104 7.89 0.94 7.50
N ALA A 105 8.30 1.80 8.44
CA ALA A 105 7.91 3.21 8.44
C ALA A 105 8.28 3.94 7.13
N ASP A 106 9.46 3.64 6.56
CA ASP A 106 9.89 4.16 5.27
C ASP A 106 9.05 3.62 4.11
N GLN A 107 8.74 2.32 4.13
CA GLN A 107 7.84 1.69 3.15
C GLN A 107 6.44 2.31 3.19
N LEU A 108 5.85 2.48 4.37
CA LEU A 108 4.53 3.09 4.53
C LEU A 108 4.54 4.57 4.11
N THR A 109 5.65 5.27 4.35
CA THR A 109 5.86 6.63 3.86
C THR A 109 5.92 6.67 2.33
N SER A 110 6.54 5.67 1.69
CA SER A 110 6.52 5.50 0.23
C SER A 110 5.10 5.26 -0.27
N LEU A 111 4.34 4.36 0.37
CA LEU A 111 2.93 4.07 0.04
C LEU A 111 2.06 5.34 0.07
N ARG A 112 2.21 6.15 1.13
CA ARG A 112 1.54 7.46 1.23
C ARG A 112 1.90 8.39 0.07
N LYS A 113 3.18 8.43 -0.34
CA LYS A 113 3.66 9.29 -1.43
C LYS A 113 3.16 8.82 -2.80
N MET A 114 3.05 7.50 -3.04
CA MET A 114 2.45 6.91 -4.25
C MET A 114 1.00 7.33 -4.41
N ARG A 115 0.22 7.35 -3.32
CA ARG A 115 -1.20 7.72 -3.34
C ARG A 115 -1.46 9.18 -3.74
N ASN A 116 -0.59 10.10 -3.33
CA ASN A 116 -0.78 11.54 -3.48
C ASN A 116 -1.21 11.99 -4.89
N PRO A 117 -0.50 11.65 -5.97
CA PRO A 117 -0.87 12.06 -7.33
C PRO A 117 -2.23 11.55 -7.81
N TYR A 118 -2.78 10.50 -7.19
CA TYR A 118 -4.06 9.90 -7.60
C TYR A 118 -5.29 10.52 -6.94
N VAL A 119 -5.13 11.22 -5.82
CA VAL A 119 -6.28 11.75 -5.06
C VAL A 119 -6.22 13.24 -4.77
N HIS A 120 -5.05 13.85 -4.88
CA HIS A 120 -4.89 15.28 -4.65
C HIS A 120 -4.77 15.99 -5.98
N PRO A 121 -5.76 16.83 -6.36
CA PRO A 121 -5.66 17.64 -7.57
C PRO A 121 -4.59 18.70 -7.35
N LYS A 122 -3.37 18.39 -7.80
CA LYS A 122 -2.24 19.31 -7.82
C LYS A 122 -1.87 19.56 -9.28
N PHE A 123 -1.71 20.83 -9.63
CA PHE A 123 -1.32 21.25 -10.98
C PHE A 123 0.17 21.63 -11.02
N GLY A 124 0.79 21.44 -12.19
CA GLY A 124 2.21 21.77 -12.44
C GLY A 124 3.21 20.78 -11.84
N GLU A 125 4.42 21.26 -11.56
CA GLU A 125 5.55 20.46 -11.06
C GLU A 125 5.67 20.45 -9.51
N GLY A 126 4.62 20.92 -8.82
CA GLY A 126 4.57 20.89 -7.36
C GLY A 126 4.77 19.50 -6.77
N SER A 127 5.29 19.43 -5.54
CA SER A 127 5.56 18.14 -4.90
C SER A 127 4.30 17.27 -4.79
N GLY A 128 4.42 16.02 -5.25
CA GLY A 128 3.34 15.04 -5.22
C GLY A 128 2.33 15.15 -6.37
N THR A 129 2.65 15.85 -7.47
CA THR A 129 1.88 15.75 -8.72
C THR A 129 2.27 14.49 -9.51
N TYR A 130 1.38 14.03 -10.38
CA TYR A 130 1.64 12.86 -11.22
C TYR A 130 2.85 13.09 -12.14
N ILE A 131 2.91 14.24 -12.80
CA ILE A 131 4.03 14.58 -13.70
C ILE A 131 5.34 14.67 -12.93
N ARG A 132 5.34 15.22 -11.71
CA ARG A 132 6.54 15.28 -10.89
C ARG A 132 7.03 13.88 -10.51
N ARG A 133 6.13 12.96 -10.20
CA ARG A 133 6.46 11.55 -9.93
C ARG A 133 7.07 10.86 -11.15
N VAL A 134 6.51 11.06 -12.34
CA VAL A 134 7.08 10.56 -13.61
C VAL A 134 8.53 11.04 -13.78
N LEU A 135 8.78 12.33 -13.57
CA LEU A 135 10.12 12.92 -13.68
C LEU A 135 11.09 12.40 -12.60
N ASP A 136 10.65 12.34 -11.34
CA ASP A 136 11.47 11.91 -10.21
C ASP A 136 11.83 10.42 -10.30
N THR A 137 10.90 9.59 -10.76
CA THR A 137 11.09 8.13 -10.91
C THR A 137 11.73 7.73 -12.24
N LYS A 138 11.78 8.66 -13.21
CA LYS A 138 12.20 8.40 -14.61
C LYS A 138 11.43 7.25 -15.26
N MET A 139 10.17 7.06 -14.87
CA MET A 139 9.26 6.06 -15.45
C MET A 139 8.45 6.67 -16.60
N ASP A 140 7.93 5.82 -17.47
CA ASP A 140 6.95 6.26 -18.46
C ASP A 140 5.62 6.64 -17.79
N TYR A 141 4.87 7.57 -18.39
CA TYR A 141 3.57 8.02 -17.84
C TYR A 141 2.60 6.86 -17.60
N ASN A 142 2.56 5.88 -18.50
CA ASN A 142 1.69 4.70 -18.38
C ASN A 142 2.29 3.58 -17.54
N GLU A 143 3.59 3.62 -17.26
CA GLU A 143 4.27 2.65 -16.41
C GLU A 143 3.99 2.92 -14.93
N LEU A 144 3.94 4.20 -14.54
CA LEU A 144 3.88 4.62 -13.13
C LEU A 144 2.76 3.93 -12.33
N PRO A 145 1.50 3.81 -12.81
CA PRO A 145 0.45 3.15 -12.05
C PRO A 145 0.73 1.66 -11.85
N VAL A 146 1.30 1.00 -12.86
CA VAL A 146 1.65 -0.44 -12.79
C VAL A 146 2.73 -0.65 -11.72
N ALA A 147 3.78 0.18 -11.76
CA ALA A 147 4.85 0.14 -10.78
C ALA A 147 4.33 0.40 -9.35
N ASP A 148 3.55 1.46 -9.17
CA ASP A 148 3.00 1.86 -7.87
C ASP A 148 2.03 0.80 -7.32
N GLY A 149 1.20 0.18 -8.17
CA GLY A 149 0.29 -0.88 -7.76
C GLY A 149 1.01 -2.14 -7.30
N ILE A 150 2.04 -2.59 -8.03
CA ILE A 150 2.84 -3.75 -7.65
C ILE A 150 3.58 -3.49 -6.34
N GLU A 151 4.19 -2.32 -6.21
CA GLU A 151 4.91 -1.92 -5.00
C GLU A 151 3.96 -1.80 -3.79
N ALA A 152 2.73 -1.30 -3.99
CA ALA A 152 1.72 -1.26 -2.95
C ALA A 152 1.35 -2.66 -2.42
N ILE A 153 1.19 -3.66 -3.31
CA ILE A 153 0.95 -5.06 -2.89
C ILE A 153 2.14 -5.60 -2.09
N ARG A 154 3.37 -5.31 -2.53
CA ARG A 154 4.59 -5.74 -1.82
C ARG A 154 4.66 -5.14 -0.41
N ILE A 155 4.41 -3.84 -0.29
CA ILE A 155 4.42 -3.13 1.00
C ILE A 155 3.31 -3.67 1.91
N LEU A 156 2.11 -3.91 1.39
CA LEU A 156 1.03 -4.53 2.15
C LEU A 156 1.42 -5.90 2.66
N GLY A 157 2.03 -6.73 1.82
CA GLY A 157 2.54 -8.04 2.22
C GLY A 157 3.56 -7.95 3.35
N ASN A 158 4.53 -7.02 3.26
CA ASN A 158 5.49 -6.79 4.34
C ASN A 158 4.81 -6.35 5.63
N PHE A 159 3.87 -5.41 5.54
CA PHE A 159 3.11 -4.90 6.69
C PHE A 159 2.34 -6.01 7.42
N ILE A 160 1.69 -6.89 6.66
CA ILE A 160 0.91 -8.00 7.23
C ILE A 160 1.82 -9.08 7.82
N ASN A 161 2.94 -9.40 7.18
CA ASN A 161 3.82 -10.50 7.62
C ASN A 161 4.81 -10.12 8.74
N GLN A 162 5.03 -8.83 9.00
CA GLN A 162 5.84 -8.33 10.12
C GLN A 162 5.03 -8.19 11.43
N ARG A 163 3.70 -8.18 11.35
CA ARG A 163 2.81 -8.18 12.51
C ARG A 163 2.55 -9.57 13.05
#